data_AF-A0A6L9Y7J4-F1
#
_entry.id   AF-A0A6L9Y7J4-F1
#
_cell.length_a   1.000
_cell.length_b   1.000
_cell.length_c   1.000
_cell.angle_alpha   90.00
_cell.angle_beta   90.00
_cell.angle_gamma   90.00
#
_symmetry.space_group_name_H-M   'P 1'
#
loop_
_entity.id
_entity.type
_entity.pdbx_description
1 polymer ?
#
loop_
_entity_poly.entity_id
_entity_poly.type
_entity_poly.pdbx_seq_one_letter_code
_entity_poly.pdbx_strand_id
1 'polypeptide(L)' 'MSYQPIKDILQTLINENYQGFIKALISLEKGINDEIILHQMYEQYMENDDFFLLNDQFDCIV' A
#
# COMPACT_ATOMS: atom_id res chain seq x y z
N MET A 1 16.48 4.54 9.90
CA MET A 1 15.73 4.03 11.08
C MET A 1 15.89 2.51 11.15
N SER A 2 15.84 1.91 12.34
CA SER A 2 15.74 0.45 12.46
C SER A 2 14.33 -0.03 12.08
N TYR A 3 14.13 -1.35 12.01
CA TYR A 3 12.84 -1.95 11.61
C TYR A 3 11.66 -1.46 12.45
N GLN A 4 11.76 -1.47 13.78
CA GLN A 4 10.63 -1.19 14.65
C GLN A 4 10.06 0.23 14.47
N PRO A 5 10.88 1.31 14.48
CA PRO A 5 10.37 2.64 14.17
C PRO A 5 9.72 2.77 12.78
N ILE A 6 10.23 2.06 11.77
CA ILE A 6 9.63 2.08 10.43
C ILE A 6 8.24 1.42 10.48
N LYS A 7 8.13 0.27 11.15
CA LYS A 7 6.85 -0.41 11.33
C LYS A 7 5.84 0.47 12.07
N ASP A 8 6.26 1.15 13.13
CA ASP A 8 5.39 2.04 13.90
C ASP A 8 4.86 3.20 13.04
N ILE A 9 5.71 3.81 12.21
CA ILE A 9 5.30 4.84 11.25
C ILE A 9 4.26 4.29 10.25
N LEU A 10 4.52 3.13 9.67
CA LEU A 10 3.59 2.51 8.71
C LEU A 10 2.25 2.17 9.39
N GLN A 11 2.27 1.68 10.63
CA GLN A 11 1.06 1.40 11.41
C GLN A 11 0.22 2.66 11.62
N THR A 12 0.86 3.79 11.94
CA THR A 12 0.18 5.09 12.05
C THR A 12 -0.45 5.50 10.72
N LEU A 13 0.28 5.41 9.60
CA LEU A 13 -0.24 5.78 8.28
C LEU A 13 -1.43 4.93 7.84
N ILE A 14 -1.36 3.61 8.06
CA ILE A 14 -2.44 2.66 7.77
C ILE A 14 -3.70 3.02 8.57
N ASN A 15 -3.54 3.33 9.87
CA ASN A 15 -4.68 3.60 10.76
C ASN A 15 -5.30 4.99 10.54
N GLU A 16 -4.49 6.01 10.27
CA GLU A 16 -4.98 7.39 10.10
C GLU A 16 -5.53 7.66 8.71
N ASN A 17 -4.87 7.13 7.67
CA ASN A 17 -5.27 7.35 6.29
C ASN A 17 -4.87 6.18 5.40
N TYR A 18 -5.63 5.09 5.52
CA TYR A 18 -5.42 3.88 4.73
C TYR A 18 -5.36 4.16 3.22
N GLN A 19 -6.30 4.94 2.69
CA GLN A 19 -6.34 5.27 1.26
C GLN A 19 -5.08 6.02 0.82
N GLY A 20 -4.65 7.03 1.59
CA GLY A 20 -3.43 7.78 1.30
C GLY A 20 -2.19 6.91 1.36
N PHE A 21 -2.11 6.01 2.35
CA PHE A 21 -1.05 5.03 2.47
C PHE A 21 -0.94 4.14 1.22
N ILE A 22 -2.06 3.54 0.77
CA ILE A 22 -2.08 2.67 -0.40
C ILE A 22 -1.71 3.44 -1.68
N LYS A 23 -2.28 4.64 -1.89
CA LYS A 23 -1.94 5.49 -3.05
C LYS A 23 -0.45 5.84 -3.07
N ALA A 24 0.13 6.18 -1.92
CA ALA A 24 1.56 6.49 -1.82
C ALA A 24 2.43 5.27 -2.15
N LEU A 25 2.04 4.08 -1.70
CA LEU A 25 2.79 2.86 -2.02
C LEU A 25 2.74 2.55 -3.52
N ILE A 26 1.55 2.61 -4.14
CA ILE A 26 1.38 2.41 -5.59
C ILE A 26 2.20 3.43 -6.37
N SER A 27 2.18 4.70 -5.94
CA SER A 27 2.95 5.79 -6.54
C SER A 27 4.46 5.50 -6.54
N LEU A 28 4.99 5.03 -5.41
CA LEU A 28 6.41 4.68 -5.27
C LEU A 28 6.81 3.48 -6.13
N GLU A 29 6.00 2.41 -6.14
CA GLU A 29 6.28 1.19 -6.90
C GLU A 29 6.17 1.38 -8.40
N LYS A 30 5.20 2.19 -8.86
CA LYS A 30 4.92 2.39 -10.30
C LYS A 30 5.55 3.66 -10.87
N GLY A 31 6.03 4.58 -10.04
CA GLY A 31 6.52 5.90 -10.45
C GLY A 31 5.41 6.85 -10.95
N ILE A 32 4.17 6.68 -10.48
CA ILE A 32 2.99 7.44 -10.91
C ILE A 32 2.65 8.51 -9.87
N ASN A 33 2.45 9.75 -10.29
CA ASN A 33 2.06 10.86 -9.41
C ASN A 33 0.68 11.45 -9.75
N ASP A 34 0.03 10.96 -10.80
CA ASP A 34 -1.28 11.43 -11.22
C ASP A 34 -2.34 10.95 -10.21
N GLU A 35 -3.02 11.88 -9.54
CA GLU A 35 -3.97 11.58 -8.47
C GLU A 35 -5.20 10.82 -8.97
N ILE A 36 -5.63 11.07 -10.21
CA ILE A 36 -6.79 10.40 -10.82
C ILE A 36 -6.44 8.94 -11.08
N ILE A 37 -5.27 8.68 -11.68
CA ILE A 37 -4.80 7.32 -11.93
C ILE A 37 -4.61 6.56 -10.61
N LEU A 38 -4.00 7.21 -9.59
CA LEU A 38 -3.84 6.60 -8.27
C LEU A 38 -5.18 6.33 -7.58
N HIS A 39 -6.19 7.16 -7.81
CA HIS A 39 -7.53 6.92 -7.30
C HIS A 39 -8.16 5.68 -7.93
N GLN A 40 -8.09 5.55 -9.25
CA GLN A 40 -8.63 4.39 -9.96
C GLN A 40 -7.93 3.10 -9.54
N MET A 41 -6.60 3.12 -9.39
CA MET A 41 -5.86 1.94 -8.91
C MET A 41 -6.24 1.57 -7.46
N TYR A 42 -6.49 2.55 -6.60
CA TYR A 42 -6.97 2.30 -5.25
C TYR A 42 -8.38 1.69 -5.26
N GLU A 43 -9.30 2.19 -6.09
CA GLU A 43 -10.64 1.61 -6.21
C GLU A 43 -10.57 0.16 -6.68
N GLN A 44 -9.74 -0.13 -7.70
CA GLN A 44 -9.48 -1.50 -8.16
C GLN A 44 -8.89 -2.39 -7.05
N TYR A 45 -7.98 -1.84 -6.24
CA TYR A 45 -7.44 -2.57 -5.09
C TYR A 45 -8.52 -2.93 -4.07
N MET A 46 -9.44 -2.01 -3.75
CA MET A 46 -10.51 -2.22 -2.76
C MET A 46 -11.65 -3.12 -3.26
N GLU A 47 -11.91 -3.16 -4.57
CA GLU A 47 -12.97 -4.01 -5.15
C GLU A 47 -12.59 -5.49 -5.22
N ASN A 48 -11.30 -5.81 -5.20
CA ASN A 48 -10.81 -7.18 -5.31
C ASN A 48 -10.39 -7.69 -3.92
N ASP A 49 -11.27 -8.43 -3.25
CA ASP A 49 -11.00 -9.05 -1.94
C ASP A 49 -9.75 -9.96 -1.94
N ASP A 50 -9.35 -10.48 -3.10
CA ASP A 50 -8.19 -11.34 -3.31
C ASP A 50 -6.87 -10.58 -3.59
N PHE A 51 -6.89 -9.24 -3.61
CA PHE A 51 -5.70 -8.46 -3.95
C PHE A 51 -4.88 -8.11 -2.71
N PHE A 52 -3.77 -8.81 -2.51
CA PHE A 52 -2.81 -8.47 -1.48
C PHE A 52 -1.84 -7.39 -1.96
N LEU A 53 -1.39 -6.56 -1.02
CA LEU A 53 -0.43 -5.49 -1.30
C LEU A 53 0.99 -6.05 -1.52
N LEU A 54 1.29 -7.16 -0.84
CA LEU A 54 2.54 -7.89 -0.98
C LEU A 54 2.43 -8.90 -2.12
N ASN A 55 3.57 -9.21 -2.73
CA ASN A 55 3.64 -10.24 -3.74
C ASN A 55 3.39 -11.62 -3.12
N ASP A 56 2.65 -12.49 -3.81
CA ASP A 56 2.33 -13.85 -3.39
C ASP A 56 3.56 -14.71 -3.03
N GLN A 57 4.75 -14.36 -3.52
CA GLN A 57 6.01 -15.02 -3.12
C GLN A 57 6.31 -14.91 -1.62
N PHE A 58 5.77 -13.91 -0.93
CA PHE A 58 5.93 -13.76 0.52
C PHE A 58 5.05 -14.73 1.32
N ASP A 59 3.94 -15.22 0.76
CA ASP A 59 2.99 -16.10 1.46
C ASP A 59 3.60 -17.48 1.77
N CYS A 60 4.60 -17.89 0.99
CA CYS A 60 5.34 -19.13 1.19
C CYS A 60 6.37 -19.08 2.32
N ILE A 61 6.58 -17.92 2.96
CA ILE A 61 7.53 -17.72 4.04
C ILE A 61 6.76 -17.63 5.36
N VAL A 62 6.68 -18.75 6.08
CA VAL A 62 6.02 -18.88 7.40
C VAL A 62 7.03 -19.27 8.47
#